data_AF-A0A562JBZ7-F1
#
_entry.id   AF-A0A562JBZ7-F1
#
_cell.length_a   1.000
_cell.length_b   1.000
_cell.length_c   1.000
_cell.angle_alpha   90.00
_cell.angle_beta   90.00
_cell.angle_gamma   90.00
#
_symmetry.space_group_name_H-M   'P 1'
#
loop_
_entity.id
_entity.type
_entity.pdbx_description
1 polymer ?
#
loop_
_entity_poly.entity_id
_entity_poly.type
_entity_poly.pdbx_seq_one_letter_code
_entity_poly.pdbx_strand_id
1 'polypeptide(L)'
;MKKLFLKTDGGLVPIDEQVAEKYNLKEGTRSPFNRLWIVDESGRTGDGVNETSSPGADEMPAGEGLEDDEIVEFKETGAIMSQSEIIDFSHGTDSDI
;
A
#
# COMPACT_ATOMS: atom_id res chain seq x y z
N MET A 1 16.23 0.83 -20.34
CA MET A 1 14.90 1.20 -19.81
C MET A 1 14.60 2.67 -20.13
N LYS A 2 13.39 3.18 -19.82
CA LYS A 2 13.12 4.62 -19.87
C LYS A 2 13.88 5.32 -18.72
N LYS A 3 14.38 6.53 -18.94
CA LYS A 3 15.01 7.34 -17.89
C LYS A 3 13.94 7.92 -16.97
N LEU A 4 14.09 7.71 -15.67
CA LEU A 4 13.17 8.19 -14.65
C LEU A 4 13.81 9.31 -13.83
N PHE A 5 12.98 10.23 -13.36
CA PHE A 5 13.40 11.39 -12.59
C PHE A 5 12.51 11.54 -11.35
N LEU A 6 13.06 12.06 -10.26
CA LEU A 6 12.32 12.48 -9.08
C LEU A 6 11.93 13.95 -9.23
N LYS A 7 10.64 14.23 -9.07
CA LYS A 7 10.12 15.59 -9.00
C LYS A 7 10.35 16.15 -7.59
N THR A 8 11.30 17.07 -7.49
CA THR A 8 11.60 17.82 -6.25
C THR A 8 11.20 19.29 -6.44
N ASP A 9 11.07 20.04 -5.35
CA ASP A 9 10.80 21.48 -5.42
C ASP A 9 11.94 22.26 -6.12
N GLY A 10 13.15 21.70 -6.12
CA GLY A 10 14.33 22.25 -6.80
C GLY A 10 14.53 21.78 -8.23
N GLY A 11 13.60 20.97 -8.78
CA GLY A 11 13.68 20.45 -10.14
C GLY A 11 13.68 18.92 -10.24
N LEU A 12 14.12 18.42 -11.39
CA LEU A 12 14.13 17.00 -11.75
C LEU A 12 15.47 16.35 -11.41
N VAL A 13 15.47 15.38 -10.51
CA VAL A 13 16.67 14.63 -10.12
C VAL A 13 16.69 13.27 -10.84
N PRO A 14 17.71 12.94 -11.64
CA PRO A 14 17.76 11.66 -12.34
C PRO A 14 17.87 10.49 -11.36
N ILE A 15 17.16 9.40 -11.64
CA ILE A 15 17.24 8.14 -10.90
C ILE A 15 18.19 7.21 -11.64
N ASP A 16 19.10 6.57 -10.89
CA ASP A 16 20.00 5.55 -11.43
C ASP A 16 19.20 4.34 -11.95
N GLU A 17 19.56 3.84 -13.15
CA GLU A 17 18.88 2.70 -13.79
C GLU A 17 18.96 1.43 -12.93
N GLN A 18 20.06 1.22 -12.20
CA GLN A 18 20.20 0.06 -11.30
C GLN A 18 19.21 0.13 -10.14
N VAL A 19 18.94 1.34 -9.63
CA VAL A 19 17.97 1.56 -8.56
C VAL A 19 16.55 1.41 -9.10
N ALA A 20 16.29 1.96 -10.28
CA ALA A 20 15.00 1.82 -10.95
C ALA A 20 14.64 0.36 -11.19
N GLU A 21 15.59 -0.46 -11.66
CA GLU A 21 15.38 -1.88 -11.90
C GLU A 21 15.22 -2.67 -10.59
N LYS A 22 16.11 -2.46 -9.62
CA LYS A 22 16.09 -3.17 -8.33
C LYS A 22 14.77 -2.99 -7.59
N TYR A 23 14.18 -1.80 -7.67
CA TYR A 23 12.94 -1.46 -6.98
C TYR A 23 11.73 -1.39 -7.92
N ASN A 24 11.88 -1.81 -9.19
CA ASN A 24 10.84 -1.81 -10.22
C ASN A 24 10.06 -0.48 -10.30
N LEU A 25 10.80 0.63 -10.26
CA LEU A 25 10.26 1.99 -10.25
C LEU A 25 9.59 2.32 -11.58
N LYS A 26 8.45 3.02 -11.53
CA LYS A 26 7.67 3.41 -12.72
C LYS A 26 7.28 4.88 -12.67
N GLU A 27 7.21 5.51 -13.84
CA GLU A 27 6.59 6.83 -14.00
C GLU A 27 5.15 6.80 -13.46
N GLY A 28 4.73 7.85 -12.75
CA GLY A 28 3.39 7.88 -12.15
C GLY A 28 3.31 7.30 -10.72
N THR A 29 4.40 6.78 -10.17
CA THR A 29 4.44 6.24 -8.79
C THR A 29 5.18 7.17 -7.84
N ARG A 30 4.97 7.01 -6.52
CA ARG A 30 5.76 7.70 -5.50
C ARG A 30 6.95 6.84 -5.10
N SER A 31 8.11 7.46 -4.98
CA SER A 31 9.35 6.83 -4.55
C SER A 31 9.21 6.29 -3.11
N PRO A 32 9.65 5.05 -2.84
CA PRO A 32 9.59 4.47 -1.50
C PRO A 32 10.52 5.15 -0.49
N PHE A 33 11.53 5.90 -0.96
CA PHE A 33 12.56 6.49 -0.11
C PHE A 33 12.18 7.85 0.46
N ASN A 34 11.53 8.68 -0.36
CA ASN A 34 11.28 10.09 -0.06
C ASN A 34 9.84 10.52 -0.38
N ARG A 35 8.99 9.58 -0.85
CA ARG A 35 7.61 9.81 -1.26
C ARG A 35 7.43 10.86 -2.36
N LEU A 36 8.51 11.23 -3.06
CA LEU A 36 8.46 12.15 -4.18
C LEU A 36 7.96 11.43 -5.44
N TRP A 37 7.37 12.20 -6.35
CA TRP A 37 6.84 11.66 -7.59
C TRP A 37 7.94 11.25 -8.55
N ILE A 38 7.78 10.06 -9.13
CA ILE A 38 8.61 9.57 -10.21
C ILE A 38 7.96 9.99 -11.54
N VAL A 39 8.71 10.75 -12.32
CA VAL A 39 8.27 11.37 -13.57
C VAL A 39 9.25 11.03 -14.70
N ASP A 40 8.79 11.24 -15.93
CA ASP A 40 9.63 11.10 -17.11
C ASP A 40 10.58 12.30 -17.31
N GLU A 41 11.36 12.28 -18.40
CA GLU A 41 12.26 13.37 -18.77
C GLU A 41 11.56 14.71 -19.02
N SER A 42 10.25 14.69 -19.31
CA SER A 42 9.43 15.87 -19.51
C SER A 42 8.82 16.41 -18.21
N GLY A 43 9.08 15.72 -17.08
CA GLY A 43 8.52 16.06 -15.78
C GLY A 43 7.05 15.70 -15.63
N ARG A 44 6.51 14.88 -16.54
CA ARG A 44 5.13 14.39 -16.49
C ARG A 44 5.09 13.11 -15.66
N THR A 45 4.17 13.09 -14.71
CA THR A 45 3.71 11.88 -14.05
C THR A 45 2.84 11.17 -15.08
N GLY A 46 3.22 9.97 -15.52
CA GLY A 46 2.49 9.26 -16.58
C GLY A 46 1.00 9.13 -16.27
N ASP A 47 0.17 8.93 -17.30
CA ASP A 47 -1.30 8.90 -17.24
C ASP A 47 -1.90 7.82 -16.31
N GLY A 48 -1.06 7.05 -15.60
CA GLY A 48 -1.44 6.09 -14.57
C GLY A 48 -1.51 6.65 -13.15
N VAL A 49 -1.59 7.98 -12.98
CA VAL A 49 -1.90 8.63 -11.69
C VAL A 49 -3.36 8.41 -11.30
N ASN A 50 -3.72 7.15 -11.03
CA ASN A 50 -4.82 6.87 -10.12
C ASN A 50 -4.31 7.17 -8.70
N GLU A 51 -4.29 8.45 -8.33
CA GLU A 51 -4.39 8.79 -6.92
C GLU A 51 -5.70 8.15 -6.44
N THR A 52 -5.58 7.16 -5.57
CA THR A 52 -6.66 6.31 -5.04
C THR A 52 -7.34 5.40 -6.08
N SER A 53 -6.68 4.33 -6.50
CA SER A 53 -7.39 3.05 -6.58
C SER A 53 -7.40 2.43 -5.18
N SER A 54 -7.99 3.11 -4.20
CA SER A 54 -8.79 2.33 -3.27
C SER A 54 -9.88 1.74 -4.17
N PRO A 55 -10.05 0.41 -4.24
CA PRO A 55 -11.20 -0.12 -4.95
C PRO A 55 -12.42 0.67 -4.48
N GLY A 56 -13.24 1.14 -5.42
CA GLY A 56 -14.55 1.66 -5.05
C GLY A 56 -15.25 0.61 -4.19
N ALA A 57 -16.25 0.98 -3.39
CA ALA A 57 -16.99 -0.02 -2.61
C ALA A 57 -17.53 -1.20 -3.45
N ASP A 58 -17.63 -1.02 -4.78
CA ASP A 58 -17.99 -2.03 -5.79
C ASP A 58 -16.82 -2.88 -6.35
N GLU A 59 -15.57 -2.56 -6.04
CA GLU A 59 -14.36 -3.27 -6.52
C GLU A 59 -13.64 -4.05 -5.40
N MET A 60 -14.26 -4.23 -4.23
CA MET A 60 -13.78 -5.26 -3.31
C MET A 60 -14.01 -6.62 -3.99
N PRO A 61 -12.95 -7.39 -4.32
CA PRO A 61 -13.16 -8.74 -4.84
C PRO A 61 -13.93 -9.53 -3.78
N ALA A 62 -14.99 -10.23 -4.19
CA ALA A 62 -15.67 -11.17 -3.30
C ALA A 62 -14.62 -12.19 -2.82
N GLY A 63 -14.28 -12.14 -1.54
CA GLY A 63 -13.21 -12.98 -0.95
C GLY A 63 -11.96 -12.23 -0.47
N GLU A 64 -11.91 -10.89 -0.46
CA GLU A 64 -10.96 -10.17 0.40
C GLU A 64 -11.47 -10.19 1.87
N GLY A 65 -11.19 -11.34 2.46
CA GLY A 65 -11.48 -11.83 3.79
C GLY A 65 -11.17 -13.29 3.63
N LEU A 66 -10.06 -13.77 4.22
CA LEU A 66 -9.64 -15.16 4.03
C LEU A 66 -10.86 -16.04 4.30
N GLU A 67 -11.14 -17.01 3.42
CA GLU A 67 -12.27 -17.93 3.62
C GLU A 67 -12.18 -18.66 4.98
N ASP A 68 -10.99 -18.69 5.58
CA ASP A 68 -10.63 -19.25 6.89
C ASP A 68 -10.68 -18.24 8.06
N ASP A 69 -10.86 -16.94 7.82
CA ASP A 69 -11.06 -15.96 8.89
C ASP A 69 -12.51 -16.08 9.39
N GLU A 70 -12.81 -17.19 10.07
CA GLU A 70 -14.09 -17.41 10.73
C GLU A 70 -14.33 -16.27 11.74
N ILE A 71 -15.21 -15.35 11.36
CA ILE A 71 -15.70 -14.29 12.24
C ILE A 71 -16.72 -14.94 13.19
N VAL A 72 -16.40 -14.94 14.48
CA VAL A 72 -17.26 -15.49 15.52
C VAL A 72 -18.04 -14.37 16.19
N GLU A 73 -19.36 -14.49 16.20
CA GLU A 73 -20.25 -13.62 16.97
C GLU A 73 -20.59 -14.28 18.32
N PHE A 74 -20.13 -13.65 19.40
CA PHE A 74 -20.44 -14.07 20.76
C PHE A 74 -21.83 -13.58 21.15
N LYS A 75 -22.83 -14.46 21.09
CA LYS A 75 -24.25 -14.14 21.39
C LYS A 75 -24.49 -13.54 22.78
N GLU A 76 -23.60 -13.78 23.74
CA GLU A 76 -23.72 -13.28 25.11
C GLU A 76 -23.30 -11.82 25.26
N THR A 77 -22.36 -11.35 24.42
CA THR A 77 -21.79 -9.99 24.51
C THR A 77 -22.08 -9.14 23.28
N GLY A 78 -22.53 -9.76 22.18
CA GLY A 78 -22.65 -9.12 20.87
C GLY A 78 -21.31 -8.78 20.22
N ALA A 79 -20.19 -9.31 20.76
CA ALA A 79 -18.87 -9.07 20.20
C ALA A 79 -18.70 -9.90 18.93
N ILE A 80 -18.21 -9.24 17.88
CA ILE A 80 -17.87 -9.86 16.60
C ILE A 80 -16.35 -9.78 16.49
N MET A 81 -15.67 -10.93 16.51
CA MET A 81 -14.21 -10.99 16.53
C MET A 81 -13.71 -11.98 15.47
N SER A 82 -12.55 -11.70 14.89
CA SER A 82 -11.80 -12.65 14.06
C SER A 82 -11.02 -13.63 14.96
N GLN A 83 -10.68 -14.84 14.45
CA GLN A 83 -9.81 -15.78 15.16
C GLN A 83 -8.47 -15.16 15.59
N SER A 84 -7.88 -14.29 14.76
CA SER A 84 -6.66 -13.56 15.10
C SER A 84 -6.84 -12.67 16.35
N GLU A 85 -7.95 -11.93 16.42
CA GLU A 85 -8.31 -11.08 17.56
C GLU A 85 -8.62 -11.91 18.82
N ILE A 86 -9.24 -13.08 18.66
CA ILE A 86 -9.48 -14.03 19.77
C ILE A 86 -8.14 -14.56 20.31
N ILE A 87 -7.17 -14.86 19.44
CA ILE A 87 -5.83 -15.31 19.85
C ILE A 87 -5.10 -14.19 20.61
N ASP A 88 -5.12 -12.97 20.08
CA ASP A 88 -4.48 -11.80 20.72
C ASP A 88 -5.12 -11.48 22.08
N PHE A 89 -6.46 -11.58 22.18
CA PHE A 89 -7.18 -11.43 23.44
C PHE A 89 -6.86 -12.54 24.44
N SER A 90 -6.84 -13.80 23.98
CA SER A 90 -6.60 -14.98 24.84
C SER A 90 -5.17 -15.05 25.36
N HIS A 91 -4.21 -14.59 24.56
CA HIS A 91 -2.81 -14.53 24.98
C HIS A 91 -2.55 -13.43 26.01
N GLY A 92 -3.50 -12.51 26.24
CA GLY A 92 -3.37 -11.48 27.25
C GLY A 92 -2.04 -10.76 27.14
N THR A 93 -1.59 -10.48 25.91
CA THR A 93 -0.35 -9.75 25.67
C THR A 93 -0.54 -8.32 26.15
N ASP A 94 -0.31 -8.14 27.45
CA ASP A 94 0.13 -6.88 28.01
C ASP A 94 1.35 -6.50 27.19
N SER A 95 1.23 -5.45 26.38
CA SER A 95 2.39 -4.86 25.75
C SER A 95 3.20 -4.25 26.88
N ASP A 96 4.17 -5.02 27.40
CA ASP A 96 5.18 -4.50 28.31
C ASP A 96 5.81 -3.26 27.65
N ILE A 97 5.73 -2.13 28.36
CA ILE A 97 6.32 -0.83 28.01
C ILE A 97 7.84 -0.89 28.08
#